data_AF-A0A7Y4WYV1-F1
#
_entry.id   AF-A0A7Y4WYV1-F1
#
_cell.length_a   1.000
_cell.length_b   1.000
_cell.length_c   1.000
_cell.angle_alpha   90.00
_cell.angle_beta   90.00
_cell.angle_gamma   90.00
#
_symmetry.space_group_name_H-M   'P 1'
#
loop_
_entity.id
_entity.type
_entity.pdbx_description
1 polymer ?
#
loop_
_entity_poly.entity_id
_entity_poly.type
_entity_poly.pdbx_seq_one_letter_code
_entity_poly.pdbx_strand_id
1 'polypeptide(L)'
;MQRSFVITSMVIAVTATTMAIASTDLSFKKKYSEAAIAVRDHVAAYQKTATKLFTKLYLKRLYDDLIYIEEKKTGEQQQKFITGLLRLLTNYDSVDVYLLAHGNNMIVWLNGIDKKLTRKIRLVYNCGCGNAQQYEAWANLGVKYYLAHKGEKSLSPIFFYFFIRKRAKRRSFDKSIAAANKHTSFLLTCIGFSAVKAQESCATLYSF
;
A
#
# COMPACT_ATOMS: atom_id res chain seq x y z
N MET A 1 16.72 12.82 19.00
CA MET A 1 15.58 12.18 18.29
C MET A 1 15.05 12.98 17.09
N GLN A 2 14.91 14.32 17.14
CA GLN A 2 14.34 15.10 16.03
C GLN A 2 15.15 15.08 14.71
N ARG A 3 16.50 15.10 14.76
CA ARG A 3 17.34 15.14 13.54
C ARG A 3 17.17 13.92 12.62
N SER A 4 17.07 12.70 13.17
CA SER A 4 16.84 11.48 12.36
C SER A 4 15.45 11.46 11.69
N PHE A 5 14.45 12.08 12.32
CA PHE A 5 13.09 12.14 11.77
C PHE A 5 13.00 13.11 10.57
N VAL A 6 13.71 14.24 10.64
CA VAL A 6 13.79 15.23 9.56
C VAL A 6 14.51 14.65 8.34
N ILE A 7 15.65 13.98 8.53
CA ILE A 7 16.41 13.34 7.44
C ILE A 7 15.58 12.24 6.77
N THR A 8 14.92 11.38 7.55
CA THR A 8 14.06 10.32 7.00
C THR A 8 12.89 10.89 6.20
N SER A 9 12.26 11.96 6.70
CA SER A 9 11.15 12.63 6.02
C SER A 9 11.58 13.32 4.73
N MET A 10 12.78 13.94 4.71
CA MET A 10 13.37 14.54 3.50
C MET A 10 13.73 13.48 2.47
N VAL A 11 14.35 12.37 2.87
CA VAL A 11 14.68 11.27 1.95
C VAL A 11 13.42 10.70 1.33
N ILE A 12 12.35 10.51 2.11
CA ILE A 12 11.05 10.06 1.60
C ILE A 12 10.45 11.09 0.64
N ALA A 13 10.49 12.39 0.96
CA ALA A 13 9.93 13.45 0.11
C ALA A 13 10.70 13.61 -1.21
N VAL A 14 12.03 13.57 -1.16
CA VAL A 14 12.90 13.66 -2.34
C VAL A 14 12.74 12.40 -3.20
N THR A 15 12.86 11.20 -2.62
CA THR A 15 12.64 9.95 -3.37
C THR A 15 11.24 9.89 -3.97
N ALA A 16 10.20 10.25 -3.22
CA ALA A 16 8.82 10.29 -3.74
C ALA A 16 8.67 11.26 -4.92
N THR A 17 9.32 12.43 -4.87
CA THR A 17 9.31 13.41 -5.97
C THR A 17 10.06 12.87 -7.19
N THR A 18 11.26 12.33 -7.03
CA THR A 18 12.03 11.73 -8.13
C THR A 18 11.30 10.53 -8.74
N MET A 19 10.66 9.72 -7.90
CA MET A 19 9.83 8.58 -8.29
C MET A 19 8.56 9.00 -9.05
N ALA A 20 7.95 10.12 -8.66
CA ALA A 20 6.81 10.71 -9.36
C ALA A 20 7.22 11.24 -10.75
N ILE A 21 8.38 11.90 -10.86
CA ILE A 21 8.91 12.34 -12.15
C ILE A 21 9.18 11.12 -13.06
N ALA A 22 9.79 10.06 -12.55
CA ALA A 22 10.01 8.81 -13.29
C ALA A 22 8.73 7.99 -13.57
N SER A 23 7.55 8.45 -13.12
CA SER A 23 6.26 7.79 -13.34
C SER A 23 5.53 8.24 -14.59
N THR A 24 5.96 9.34 -15.21
CA THR A 24 5.40 9.85 -16.46
C THR A 24 5.74 8.94 -17.64
N ASP A 25 6.83 8.17 -17.54
CA ASP A 25 7.38 7.33 -18.61
C ASP A 25 7.01 5.83 -18.49
N LEU A 26 5.75 5.55 -18.17
CA LEU A 26 5.26 4.16 -18.07
C LEU A 26 4.22 3.88 -19.13
N SER A 27 4.57 3.03 -20.09
CA SER A 27 3.63 2.46 -21.05
C SER A 27 2.78 1.36 -20.36
N PHE A 28 1.57 1.72 -19.95
CA PHE A 28 0.60 0.77 -19.43
C PHE A 28 -0.23 0.20 -20.59
N LYS A 29 -0.05 -1.10 -20.90
CA LYS A 29 -0.73 -1.72 -22.06
C LYS A 29 -2.24 -1.88 -21.90
N LYS A 30 -2.74 -2.14 -20.68
CA LYS A 30 -4.17 -2.30 -20.36
C LYS A 30 -4.41 -2.21 -18.85
N LYS A 31 -5.51 -1.58 -18.44
CA LYS A 31 -6.00 -1.62 -17.06
C LYS A 31 -6.36 -3.05 -16.63
N TYR A 32 -6.30 -3.29 -15.33
CA TYR A 32 -6.93 -4.41 -14.64
C TYR A 32 -8.44 -4.25 -14.73
N SER A 33 -9.16 -5.37 -14.77
CA SER A 33 -10.62 -5.37 -14.64
C SER A 33 -11.05 -5.23 -13.18
N GLU A 34 -10.11 -5.36 -12.26
CA GLU A 34 -10.28 -5.20 -10.82
C GLU A 34 -10.36 -3.72 -10.42
N ALA A 35 -10.96 -3.46 -9.25
CA ALA A 35 -10.96 -2.15 -8.63
C ALA A 35 -10.01 -2.09 -7.42
N ALA A 36 -9.70 -0.87 -6.97
CA ALA A 36 -8.90 -0.66 -5.77
C ALA A 36 -9.48 0.41 -4.85
N ILE A 37 -9.23 0.26 -3.54
CA ILE A 37 -9.42 1.32 -2.56
C ILE A 37 -8.11 1.55 -1.81
N ALA A 38 -7.74 2.82 -1.62
CA ALA A 38 -6.57 3.22 -0.88
C ALA A 38 -6.94 4.24 0.20
N VAL A 39 -6.38 4.08 1.39
CA VAL A 39 -6.54 5.01 2.51
C VAL A 39 -5.17 5.48 2.99
N ARG A 40 -4.98 6.79 3.06
CA ARG A 40 -3.82 7.44 3.68
C ARG A 40 -4.24 8.04 5.03
N ASP A 41 -3.54 7.65 6.09
CA ASP A 41 -3.74 8.17 7.45
C ASP A 41 -3.49 9.68 7.56
N HIS A 42 -3.85 10.24 8.71
CA HIS A 42 -3.59 11.65 8.98
C HIS A 42 -2.10 11.90 9.23
N VAL A 43 -1.44 12.46 8.22
CA VAL A 43 -0.07 12.93 8.27
C VAL A 43 0.04 14.37 7.77
N ALA A 44 1.22 14.98 7.92
CA ALA A 44 1.51 16.31 7.41
C ALA A 44 1.19 16.44 5.91
N ALA A 45 0.73 17.62 5.49
CA ALA A 45 0.22 17.85 4.12
C ALA A 45 1.24 17.51 3.03
N TYR A 46 2.53 17.77 3.25
CA TYR A 46 3.59 17.42 2.30
C TYR A 46 3.72 15.91 2.10
N GLN A 47 3.57 15.10 3.16
CA GLN A 47 3.62 13.64 3.07
C GLN A 47 2.40 13.09 2.34
N LYS A 48 1.21 13.66 2.56
CA LYS A 48 -0.01 13.30 1.80
C LYS A 48 0.19 13.58 0.32
N THR A 49 0.67 14.78 0.01
CA THR A 49 0.93 15.22 -1.37
C THR A 49 1.95 14.32 -2.06
N ALA A 50 3.11 14.11 -1.45
CA ALA A 50 4.16 13.25 -1.98
C ALA A 50 3.66 11.81 -2.20
N THR A 51 2.95 11.23 -1.21
CA THR A 51 2.39 9.88 -1.32
C THR A 51 1.39 9.79 -2.46
N LYS A 52 0.45 10.72 -2.53
CA LYS A 52 -0.59 10.76 -3.57
C LYS A 52 -0.01 10.78 -4.98
N LEU A 53 1.13 11.47 -5.20
CA LEU A 53 1.76 11.54 -6.51
C LEU A 53 2.21 10.17 -7.04
N PHE A 54 2.72 9.26 -6.19
CA PHE A 54 3.15 7.94 -6.65
C PHE A 54 2.17 6.80 -6.31
N THR A 55 1.18 7.01 -5.43
CA THR A 55 0.17 5.98 -5.14
C THR A 55 -1.06 6.17 -6.01
N LYS A 56 -1.74 7.32 -5.90
CA LYS A 56 -3.00 7.58 -6.60
C LYS A 56 -2.83 7.54 -8.12
N LEU A 57 -1.76 8.15 -8.65
CA LEU A 57 -1.54 8.18 -10.11
C LEU A 57 -1.32 6.77 -10.67
N TYR A 58 -0.51 5.95 -9.99
CA TYR A 58 -0.25 4.58 -10.43
C TYR A 58 -1.48 3.69 -10.30
N LEU A 59 -2.17 3.74 -9.16
CA LEU A 59 -3.37 2.94 -8.93
C LEU A 59 -4.47 3.31 -9.94
N LYS A 60 -4.67 4.61 -10.23
CA LYS A 60 -5.68 5.07 -11.20
C LYS A 60 -5.39 4.58 -12.63
N ARG A 61 -4.11 4.42 -12.97
CA ARG A 61 -3.67 3.87 -14.28
C ARG A 61 -3.76 2.35 -14.34
N LEU A 62 -3.67 1.67 -13.20
CA LEU A 62 -3.67 0.21 -13.14
C LEU A 62 -5.06 -0.38 -13.00
N TYR A 63 -5.93 0.20 -12.19
CA TYR A 63 -7.24 -0.36 -11.87
C TYR A 63 -8.33 0.27 -12.74
N ASP A 64 -9.42 -0.48 -12.93
CA ASP A 64 -10.59 0.02 -13.64
C ASP A 64 -11.20 1.21 -12.90
N ASP A 65 -11.48 1.01 -11.60
CA ASP A 65 -11.94 2.03 -10.66
C ASP A 65 -11.00 2.14 -9.44
N LEU A 66 -10.92 3.34 -8.88
CA LEU A 66 -10.11 3.67 -7.71
C LEU A 66 -10.85 4.62 -6.77
N ILE A 67 -11.01 4.20 -5.53
CA ILE A 67 -11.36 5.10 -4.41
C ILE A 67 -10.07 5.44 -3.65
N TYR A 68 -9.76 6.73 -3.52
CA TYR A 68 -8.60 7.20 -2.76
C TYR A 68 -9.05 8.15 -1.65
N ILE A 69 -8.75 7.77 -0.41
CA ILE A 69 -9.19 8.46 0.81
C ILE A 69 -7.96 9.02 1.54
N GLU A 70 -8.04 10.28 1.93
CA GLU A 70 -7.05 10.94 2.79
C GLU A 70 -7.73 11.31 4.10
N GLU A 71 -7.25 10.79 5.21
CA GLU A 71 -7.80 11.09 6.52
C GLU A 71 -7.46 12.52 6.96
N LYS A 72 -8.48 13.27 7.37
CA LYS A 72 -8.32 14.58 8.00
C LYS A 72 -8.00 14.46 9.47
N LYS A 73 -8.54 13.44 10.14
CA LYS A 73 -8.17 12.95 11.47
C LYS A 73 -8.23 11.42 11.44
N THR A 74 -7.41 10.77 12.27
CA THR A 74 -7.36 9.31 12.35
C THR A 74 -8.75 8.74 12.65
N GLY A 75 -9.22 7.81 11.81
CA GLY A 75 -10.49 7.11 11.97
C GLY A 75 -11.74 7.85 11.49
N GLU A 76 -11.65 9.14 11.15
CA GLU A 76 -12.79 9.95 10.73
C GLU A 76 -13.39 9.51 9.38
N GLN A 77 -12.64 8.74 8.59
CA GLN A 77 -13.07 8.30 7.26
C GLN A 77 -13.62 6.87 7.24
N GLN A 78 -13.90 6.26 8.40
CA GLN A 78 -14.45 4.91 8.48
C GLN A 78 -15.69 4.74 7.60
N GLN A 79 -16.69 5.62 7.73
CA GLN A 79 -17.92 5.51 6.95
C GLN A 79 -17.66 5.62 5.44
N LYS A 80 -16.76 6.52 5.04
CA LYS A 80 -16.38 6.72 3.64
C LYS A 80 -15.64 5.49 3.10
N PHE A 81 -14.77 4.88 3.91
CA PHE A 81 -14.09 3.65 3.56
C PHE A 81 -15.07 2.49 3.38
N ILE A 82 -15.95 2.24 4.35
CA ILE A 82 -16.95 1.16 4.28
C ILE A 82 -17.86 1.35 3.08
N THR A 83 -18.45 2.54 2.92
CA THR A 83 -19.36 2.83 1.79
C THR A 83 -18.65 2.67 0.45
N GLY A 84 -17.42 3.17 0.35
CA GLY A 84 -16.61 3.05 -0.85
C GLY A 84 -16.26 1.60 -1.16
N LEU A 85 -15.80 0.84 -0.17
CA LEU A 85 -15.46 -0.57 -0.32
C LEU A 85 -16.68 -1.39 -0.73
N LEU A 86 -17.84 -1.21 -0.08
CA LEU A 86 -19.07 -1.90 -0.44
C LEU A 86 -19.47 -1.60 -1.89
N ARG A 87 -19.39 -0.33 -2.33
CA ARG A 87 -19.62 0.02 -3.74
C ARG A 87 -18.72 -0.78 -4.69
N LEU A 88 -17.43 -0.92 -4.36
CA LEU A 88 -16.50 -1.68 -5.19
C LEU A 88 -16.81 -3.18 -5.15
N LEU A 89 -17.04 -3.77 -3.97
CA LEU A 89 -17.31 -5.21 -3.82
C LEU A 89 -18.62 -5.63 -4.50
N THR A 90 -19.61 -4.75 -4.57
CA THR A 90 -20.86 -4.99 -5.30
C THR A 90 -20.64 -5.00 -6.81
N ASN A 91 -19.81 -4.10 -7.35
CA ASN A 91 -19.66 -3.91 -8.80
C ASN A 91 -18.49 -4.68 -9.43
N TYR A 92 -17.55 -5.17 -8.63
CA TYR A 92 -16.34 -5.84 -9.10
C TYR A 92 -16.18 -7.22 -8.47
N ASP A 93 -15.64 -8.18 -9.23
CA ASP A 93 -15.37 -9.54 -8.73
C ASP A 93 -14.09 -9.65 -7.92
N SER A 94 -13.24 -8.64 -7.98
CA SER A 94 -12.00 -8.57 -7.20
C SER A 94 -11.64 -7.13 -6.89
N VAL A 95 -11.35 -6.89 -5.62
CA VAL A 95 -10.94 -5.57 -5.10
C VAL A 95 -9.62 -5.71 -4.35
N ASP A 96 -8.67 -4.81 -4.63
CA ASP A 96 -7.42 -4.70 -3.88
C ASP A 96 -7.48 -3.50 -2.91
N VAL A 97 -7.08 -3.71 -1.67
CA VAL A 97 -7.12 -2.72 -0.58
C VAL A 97 -5.70 -2.27 -0.25
N TYR A 98 -5.48 -0.96 -0.16
CA TYR A 98 -4.18 -0.34 0.15
C TYR A 98 -4.28 0.53 1.40
N LEU A 99 -3.75 0.03 2.52
CA LEU A 99 -3.72 0.72 3.81
C LEU A 99 -2.37 1.43 3.94
N LEU A 100 -2.34 2.69 3.52
CA LEU A 100 -1.16 3.56 3.53
C LEU A 100 -1.07 4.30 4.88
N ALA A 101 -1.11 3.58 5.99
CA ALA A 101 -1.11 4.14 7.35
C ALA A 101 0.16 3.77 8.12
N HIS A 102 0.59 4.59 9.08
CA HIS A 102 1.69 4.24 10.00
C HIS A 102 1.29 3.16 11.01
N GLY A 103 0.00 3.04 11.32
CA GLY A 103 -0.62 2.00 12.12
C GLY A 103 -2.13 2.12 11.99
N ASN A 104 -2.86 1.01 12.03
CA ASN A 104 -4.31 1.03 11.87
C ASN A 104 -5.03 -0.19 12.46
N ASN A 105 -6.33 -0.03 12.69
CA ASN A 105 -7.27 -1.10 13.04
C ASN A 105 -8.42 -1.18 12.03
N MET A 106 -8.17 -0.84 10.76
CA MET A 106 -9.24 -0.76 9.73
C MET A 106 -9.90 -2.11 9.45
N ILE A 107 -9.24 -3.22 9.80
CA ILE A 107 -9.84 -4.55 9.79
C ILE A 107 -11.13 -4.61 10.62
N VAL A 108 -11.19 -3.90 11.76
CA VAL A 108 -12.36 -3.84 12.64
C VAL A 108 -13.54 -3.15 11.97
N TRP A 109 -13.29 -2.25 11.01
CA TRP A 109 -14.36 -1.56 10.28
C TRP A 109 -15.13 -2.49 9.33
N LEU A 110 -14.57 -3.67 9.03
CA LEU A 110 -15.20 -4.67 8.18
C LEU A 110 -16.10 -5.63 8.96
N ASN A 111 -16.16 -5.50 10.29
CA ASN A 111 -17.05 -6.29 11.13
C ASN A 111 -18.51 -6.05 10.70
N GLY A 112 -19.22 -7.15 10.43
CA GLY A 112 -20.62 -7.11 9.99
C GLY A 112 -20.84 -6.98 8.48
N ILE A 113 -19.78 -6.83 7.67
CA ILE A 113 -19.92 -6.97 6.20
C ILE A 113 -20.11 -8.44 5.85
N ASP A 114 -21.01 -8.74 4.91
CA ASP A 114 -21.24 -10.09 4.41
C ASP A 114 -19.92 -10.74 3.93
N LYS A 115 -19.63 -11.95 4.43
CA LYS A 115 -18.46 -12.74 4.05
C LYS A 115 -18.40 -13.01 2.54
N LYS A 116 -19.55 -13.09 1.85
CA LYS A 116 -19.60 -13.21 0.39
C LYS A 116 -18.95 -12.01 -0.30
N LEU A 117 -19.16 -10.81 0.25
CA LEU A 117 -18.54 -9.59 -0.25
C LEU A 117 -17.07 -9.51 0.15
N THR A 118 -16.71 -9.75 1.42
CA THR A 118 -15.31 -9.63 1.86
C THR A 118 -14.37 -10.64 1.18
N ARG A 119 -14.88 -11.81 0.74
CA ARG A 119 -14.12 -12.78 -0.07
C ARG A 119 -13.73 -12.26 -1.46
N LYS A 120 -14.38 -11.20 -1.96
CA LYS A 120 -13.96 -10.51 -3.20
C LYS A 120 -12.73 -9.62 -2.99
N ILE A 121 -12.30 -9.40 -1.74
CA ILE A 121 -11.03 -8.71 -1.46
C ILE A 121 -9.89 -9.68 -1.80
N ARG A 122 -9.15 -9.38 -2.86
CA ARG A 122 -8.06 -10.24 -3.31
C ARG A 122 -6.76 -9.93 -2.59
N LEU A 123 -6.38 -8.66 -2.53
CA LEU A 123 -5.15 -8.20 -1.88
C LEU A 123 -5.46 -7.18 -0.80
N VAL A 124 -4.74 -7.26 0.30
CA VAL A 124 -4.59 -6.16 1.26
C VAL A 124 -3.10 -5.85 1.40
N TYR A 125 -2.68 -4.67 0.96
CA TYR A 125 -1.36 -4.12 1.23
C TYR A 125 -1.43 -3.22 2.46
N ASN A 126 -0.77 -3.58 3.54
CA ASN A 126 -0.77 -2.83 4.80
C ASN A 126 0.64 -2.35 5.15
N CYS A 127 0.85 -1.03 5.13
CA CYS A 127 2.14 -0.45 5.46
C CYS A 127 2.32 -0.07 6.94
N GLY A 128 1.32 -0.34 7.78
CA GLY A 128 1.35 -0.01 9.19
C GLY A 128 2.41 -0.79 9.96
N CYS A 129 3.20 -0.08 10.76
CA CYS A 129 4.15 -0.65 11.69
C CYS A 129 3.40 -1.51 12.71
N GLY A 130 3.84 -2.76 12.90
CA GLY A 130 3.17 -3.73 13.79
C GLY A 130 1.91 -4.38 13.22
N ASN A 131 1.36 -3.90 12.09
CA ASN A 131 0.16 -4.49 11.51
C ASN A 131 0.42 -5.78 10.71
N ALA A 132 1.66 -6.24 10.58
CA ALA A 132 1.96 -7.54 9.99
C ALA A 132 1.20 -8.68 10.71
N GLN A 133 0.99 -8.56 12.02
CA GLN A 133 0.27 -9.54 12.84
C GLN A 133 -1.24 -9.64 12.50
N GLN A 134 -1.81 -8.70 11.73
CA GLN A 134 -3.23 -8.74 11.36
C GLN A 134 -3.55 -9.78 10.27
N TYR A 135 -2.56 -10.51 9.74
CA TYR A 135 -2.74 -11.42 8.61
C TYR A 135 -3.84 -12.46 8.84
N GLU A 136 -3.96 -13.02 10.04
CA GLU A 136 -5.01 -14.01 10.38
C GLU A 136 -6.40 -13.38 10.40
N ALA A 137 -6.52 -12.15 10.91
CA ALA A 137 -7.79 -11.42 10.92
C ALA A 137 -8.28 -11.14 9.49
N TRP A 138 -7.36 -10.79 8.57
CA TRP A 138 -7.68 -10.64 7.15
C TRP A 138 -8.01 -11.97 6.48
N ALA A 139 -7.29 -13.05 6.81
CA ALA A 139 -7.58 -14.39 6.32
C ALA A 139 -8.99 -14.84 6.71
N ASN A 140 -9.41 -14.56 7.94
CA ASN A 140 -10.75 -14.89 8.45
C ASN A 140 -11.89 -14.15 7.73
N LEU A 141 -11.60 -13.02 7.08
CA LEU A 141 -12.52 -12.33 6.17
C LEU A 141 -12.54 -12.91 4.75
N GLY A 142 -11.68 -13.89 4.46
CA GLY A 142 -11.56 -14.52 3.15
C GLY A 142 -10.69 -13.76 2.17
N VAL A 143 -9.80 -12.88 2.64
CA VAL A 143 -8.81 -12.22 1.79
C VAL A 143 -7.81 -13.25 1.27
N LYS A 144 -7.46 -13.19 -0.01
CA LYS A 144 -6.52 -14.16 -0.62
C LYS A 144 -5.06 -13.86 -0.32
N TYR A 145 -4.70 -12.58 -0.35
CA TYR A 145 -3.32 -12.12 -0.19
C TYR A 145 -3.25 -10.98 0.82
N TYR A 146 -2.40 -11.14 1.83
CA TYR A 146 -2.04 -10.07 2.75
C TYR A 146 -0.56 -9.73 2.57
N LEU A 147 -0.24 -8.47 2.31
CA LEU A 147 1.12 -7.99 2.08
C LEU A 147 1.46 -6.93 3.12
N ALA A 148 2.42 -7.21 3.99
CA ALA A 148 2.77 -6.32 5.08
C ALA A 148 4.26 -6.24 5.36
N HIS A 149 4.68 -5.16 6.01
CA HIS A 149 6.06 -4.95 6.47
C HIS A 149 6.20 -5.42 7.92
N LYS A 150 7.23 -6.22 8.20
CA LYS A 150 7.47 -6.76 9.55
C LYS A 150 8.16 -5.77 10.49
N GLY A 151 8.86 -4.78 9.97
CA GLY A 151 9.63 -3.83 10.78
C GLY A 151 8.75 -2.80 11.49
N GLU A 152 9.18 -2.38 12.68
CA GLU A 152 8.54 -1.31 13.47
C GLU A 152 8.72 0.08 12.85
N LYS A 153 9.65 0.23 11.90
CA LYS A 153 9.93 1.48 11.18
C LYS A 153 10.22 1.16 9.72
N SER A 154 9.22 0.81 8.93
CA SER A 154 9.43 0.51 7.50
C SER A 154 9.56 1.77 6.64
N LEU A 155 10.42 1.74 5.62
CA LEU A 155 10.40 2.73 4.52
C LEU A 155 9.49 2.24 3.39
N SER A 156 8.26 1.89 3.75
CA SER A 156 7.24 1.30 2.86
C SER A 156 6.92 2.09 1.58
N PRO A 157 7.06 3.44 1.49
CA PRO A 157 6.94 4.15 0.22
C PRO A 157 7.92 3.66 -0.86
N ILE A 158 9.15 3.33 -0.49
CA ILE A 158 10.19 2.87 -1.44
C ILE A 158 9.81 1.50 -1.99
N PHE A 159 9.39 0.58 -1.12
CA PHE A 159 8.88 -0.71 -1.56
C PHE A 159 7.66 -0.57 -2.46
N PHE A 160 6.67 0.25 -2.06
CA PHE A 160 5.46 0.44 -2.85
C PHE A 160 5.79 0.93 -4.26
N TYR A 161 6.70 1.88 -4.41
CA TYR A 161 7.13 2.39 -5.72
C TYR A 161 7.61 1.27 -6.65
N PHE A 162 8.50 0.40 -6.16
CA PHE A 162 8.97 -0.72 -6.97
C PHE A 162 7.89 -1.76 -7.20
N PHE A 163 7.13 -2.11 -6.16
CA PHE A 163 6.05 -3.10 -6.22
C PHE A 163 5.02 -2.74 -7.28
N ILE A 164 4.52 -1.50 -7.27
CA ILE A 164 3.45 -1.09 -8.17
C ILE A 164 3.92 -1.07 -9.64
N ARG A 165 5.19 -0.73 -9.89
CA ARG A 165 5.82 -0.81 -11.22
C ARG A 165 6.01 -2.24 -11.71
N LYS A 166 6.28 -3.20 -10.82
CA LYS A 166 6.37 -4.62 -11.21
C LYS A 166 4.97 -5.21 -11.43
N ARG A 167 3.99 -4.82 -10.62
CA ARG A 167 2.57 -5.13 -10.85
C ARG A 167 2.14 -4.67 -12.22
N ALA A 168 2.42 -3.42 -12.59
CA ALA A 168 2.08 -2.86 -13.91
C ALA A 168 2.50 -3.71 -15.12
N LYS A 169 3.54 -4.54 -14.97
CA LYS A 169 3.99 -5.49 -15.99
C LYS A 169 3.23 -6.83 -15.98
N ARG A 170 2.06 -6.89 -15.31
CA ARG A 170 1.19 -8.06 -15.14
C ARG A 170 1.90 -9.31 -14.59
N ARG A 171 2.89 -9.11 -13.72
CA ARG A 171 3.53 -10.20 -13.00
C ARG A 171 2.61 -10.70 -11.88
N SER A 172 2.76 -11.97 -11.51
CA SER A 172 2.15 -12.52 -10.29
C SER A 172 2.56 -11.72 -9.05
N PHE A 173 1.81 -11.83 -7.96
CA PHE A 173 2.14 -11.15 -6.71
C PHE A 173 3.53 -11.54 -6.22
N ASP A 174 3.86 -12.83 -6.15
CA ASP A 174 5.18 -13.32 -5.71
C ASP A 174 6.33 -12.70 -6.51
N LYS A 175 6.24 -12.77 -7.85
CA LYS A 175 7.27 -12.21 -8.74
C LYS A 175 7.39 -10.70 -8.62
N SER A 176 6.28 -10.00 -8.35
CA SER A 176 6.27 -8.55 -8.16
C SER A 176 6.91 -8.16 -6.83
N ILE A 177 6.61 -8.91 -5.76
CA ILE A 177 7.07 -8.66 -4.40
C ILE A 177 8.55 -9.01 -4.26
N ALA A 178 8.98 -10.18 -4.73
CA ALA A 178 10.38 -10.58 -4.71
C ALA A 178 11.26 -9.57 -5.48
N ALA A 179 10.80 -9.13 -6.66
CA ALA A 179 11.50 -8.10 -7.41
C ALA A 179 11.50 -6.76 -6.67
N ALA A 180 10.40 -6.34 -6.04
CA ALA A 180 10.34 -5.10 -5.28
C ALA A 180 11.28 -5.14 -4.06
N ASN A 181 11.25 -6.21 -3.26
CA ASN A 181 12.16 -6.42 -2.13
C ASN A 181 13.63 -6.33 -2.56
N LYS A 182 14.02 -6.94 -3.68
CA LYS A 182 15.38 -6.83 -4.21
C LYS A 182 15.79 -5.38 -4.50
N HIS A 183 14.92 -4.58 -5.15
CA HIS A 183 15.23 -3.18 -5.46
C HIS A 183 15.22 -2.30 -4.21
N THR A 184 14.27 -2.52 -3.30
CA THR A 184 14.20 -1.79 -2.02
C THR A 184 15.46 -2.01 -1.20
N SER A 185 15.85 -3.27 -1.00
CA SER A 185 17.03 -3.62 -0.23
C SER A 185 18.29 -3.01 -0.84
N PHE A 186 18.48 -3.19 -2.15
CA PHE A 186 19.61 -2.62 -2.88
C PHE A 186 19.70 -1.10 -2.72
N LEU A 187 18.60 -0.36 -2.98
CA LEU A 187 18.61 1.09 -2.89
C LEU A 187 18.93 1.57 -1.46
N LEU A 188 18.32 0.96 -0.45
CA LEU A 188 18.53 1.34 0.95
C LEU A 188 19.97 1.11 1.38
N THR A 189 20.58 0.00 0.97
CA THR A 189 22.01 -0.26 1.21
C THR A 189 22.90 0.77 0.51
N CYS A 190 22.63 1.10 -0.76
CA CYS A 190 23.42 2.09 -1.50
C CYS A 190 23.40 3.49 -0.88
N ILE A 191 22.29 3.88 -0.22
CA ILE A 191 22.17 5.18 0.44
C ILE A 191 22.54 5.14 1.94
N GLY A 192 23.19 4.06 2.39
CA GLY A 192 23.81 3.97 3.71
C GLY A 192 22.90 3.50 4.85
N PHE A 193 21.71 2.95 4.58
CA PHE A 193 20.93 2.29 5.62
C PHE A 193 21.52 0.92 5.98
N SER A 194 21.38 0.52 7.25
CA SER A 194 21.81 -0.80 7.71
C SER A 194 21.03 -1.92 7.01
N ALA A 195 21.64 -3.11 6.94
CA ALA A 195 20.98 -4.31 6.40
C ALA A 195 19.66 -4.63 7.14
N VAL A 196 19.63 -4.41 8.46
CA VAL A 196 18.41 -4.55 9.28
C VAL A 196 17.31 -3.63 8.78
N LYS A 197 17.62 -2.35 8.57
CA LYS A 197 16.65 -1.36 8.10
C LYS A 197 16.17 -1.63 6.67
N ALA A 198 17.06 -2.12 5.82
CA ALA A 198 16.72 -2.56 4.48
C ALA A 198 15.73 -3.73 4.51
N GLN A 199 15.97 -4.72 5.37
CA GLN A 199 15.11 -5.88 5.54
C GLN A 199 13.74 -5.53 6.14
N GLU A 200 13.69 -4.62 7.12
CA GLU A 200 12.44 -4.09 7.71
C GLU A 200 11.54 -3.38 6.69
N SER A 201 12.14 -2.84 5.62
CA SER A 201 11.43 -2.12 4.56
C SER A 201 10.97 -3.03 3.42
N CYS A 202 11.41 -4.30 3.41
CA CYS A 202 10.85 -5.34 2.54
C CYS A 202 9.46 -5.79 3.07
N ALA A 203 8.62 -6.29 2.17
CA ALA A 203 7.29 -6.79 2.50
C ALA A 203 7.25 -8.32 2.44
N THR A 204 6.44 -8.92 3.31
CA THR A 204 6.13 -10.35 3.33
C THR A 204 4.74 -10.57 2.79
N LEU A 205 4.60 -11.53 1.87
CA LEU A 205 3.31 -12.01 1.39
C LEU A 205 2.82 -13.16 2.25
N TYR A 206 1.56 -13.09 2.65
CA TYR A 206 0.80 -14.17 3.26
C TYR A 206 -0.31 -14.53 2.27
N SER A 207 -0.42 -15.82 1.94
CA SER A 207 -1.43 -16.33 1.00
C SER A 207 -2.30 -17.36 1.72
N PHE A 208 -3.61 -17.34 1.47
CA PHE A 208 -4.60 -18.19 2.13
C PHE A 208 -5.51 -18.89 1.12
#